data_AF-A0A1I8BD57-F1
#
_entry.id   AF-A0A1I8BD57-F1
#
_cell.length_a   1.000
_cell.length_b   1.000
_cell.length_c   1.000
_cell.angle_alpha   90.00
_cell.angle_beta   90.00
_cell.angle_gamma   90.00
#
_symmetry.space_group_name_H-M   'P 1'
#
loop_
_entity.id
_entity.type
_entity.pdbx_description
1 polymer ?
#
loop_
_entity_poly.entity_id
_entity_poly.type
_entity_poly.pdbx_seq_one_letter_code
_entity_poly.pdbx_strand_id
1 'polypeptide(L)' 'MSNRQGGKQKPLKKPKAEDKQLTEDDVKFKQEQLEQQKKIKELAEKAKDKKGLIGGGIKKSGKK' A
#
# COMPACT_ATOMS: atom_id res chain seq x y z
N MET A 1 -21.78 30.29 36.57
CA MET A 1 -21.25 29.22 35.69
C MET A 1 -21.92 29.36 34.32
N SER A 2 -21.55 30.37 33.52
CA SER A 2 -22.28 30.68 32.28
C SER A 2 -21.66 30.00 31.06
N ASN A 3 -22.49 29.14 30.45
CA ASN A 3 -22.61 28.84 29.04
C ASN A 3 -21.64 29.57 28.09
N ARG A 4 -20.73 28.80 27.47
CA ARG A 4 -20.17 29.11 26.13
C ARG A 4 -19.51 27.92 25.41
N GLN A 5 -19.79 26.68 25.80
CA GLN A 5 -19.34 25.48 25.08
C GLN A 5 -20.28 25.09 23.91
N GLY A 6 -21.03 26.04 23.34
CA GLY A 6 -22.11 25.77 22.37
C GLY A 6 -21.91 26.32 20.96
N GLY A 7 -20.77 26.93 20.64
CA GLY A 7 -20.45 27.35 19.28
C GLY A 7 -19.49 26.35 18.65
N LYS A 8 -19.73 25.92 17.39
CA LYS A 8 -18.71 25.24 16.57
C LYS A 8 -17.43 26.05 16.71
N GLN A 9 -16.48 25.54 17.50
CA GLN A 9 -15.18 26.16 17.64
C GLN A 9 -14.66 26.33 16.22
N LYS A 10 -14.19 27.54 15.87
CA LYS A 10 -13.52 27.78 14.59
C LYS A 10 -12.61 26.58 14.36
N PRO A 11 -12.69 25.88 13.21
CA PRO A 11 -11.86 24.71 12.98
C PRO A 11 -10.43 25.15 13.28
N LEU A 12 -9.87 24.62 14.38
CA LEU A 12 -8.55 25.06 14.83
C LEU A 12 -7.65 24.89 13.62
N LYS A 13 -6.95 25.99 13.28
CA LYS A 13 -6.03 26.02 12.17
C LYS A 13 -5.15 24.78 12.31
N LYS A 14 -5.29 23.83 11.38
CA LYS A 14 -4.55 22.57 11.44
C LYS A 14 -3.09 22.94 11.67
N PRO A 15 -2.37 22.28 12.60
CA PRO A 15 -0.96 22.54 12.77
C PRO A 15 -0.33 22.49 11.38
N LYS A 16 0.40 23.56 11.02
CA LYS A 16 1.14 23.58 9.76
C LYS A 16 1.95 22.30 9.75
N ALA A 17 1.78 21.50 8.69
CA ALA A 17 2.49 20.25 8.57
C ALA A 17 3.97 20.57 8.79
N GLU A 18 4.52 20.07 9.90
CA GLU A 18 5.93 20.23 10.17
C GLU A 18 6.66 19.51 9.03
N ASP A 19 7.60 20.22 8.43
CA ASP A 19 8.45 19.67 7.38
C ASP A 19 9.19 18.48 7.99
N LYS A 20 8.67 17.28 7.72
CA LYS A 20 9.32 16.03 8.12
C LYS A 20 10.66 16.01 7.42
N GLN A 21 11.70 16.35 8.16
CA GLN A 21 13.08 16.19 7.74
C GLN A 21 13.30 14.69 7.54
N LEU A 22 13.16 14.24 6.29
CA LEU A 22 13.45 12.88 5.92
C LEU A 22 14.94 12.68 6.14
N THR A 23 15.29 11.95 7.19
CA THR A 23 16.65 11.53 7.48
C THR A 23 17.12 10.56 6.41
N GLU A 24 18.44 10.37 6.30
CA GLU A 24 19.05 9.49 5.30
C GLU A 24 18.49 8.05 5.34
N ASP A 25 18.08 7.60 6.53
CA ASP A 25 17.46 6.28 6.72
C ASP A 25 16.03 6.18 6.15
N ASP A 26 15.25 7.26 6.19
CA ASP A 26 13.92 7.30 5.55
C ASP A 26 14.03 7.24 4.02
N VAL A 27 15.09 7.82 3.46
CA VAL A 27 15.35 7.77 2.02
C VAL A 27 15.73 6.35 1.61
N LYS A 28 16.60 5.67 2.39
CA LYS A 28 16.94 4.25 2.17
C LYS A 28 15.72 3.36 2.25
N PHE A 29 14.89 3.52 3.28
CA PHE A 29 13.66 2.72 3.43
C PHE A 29 12.69 2.89 2.26
N LYS A 30 12.52 4.13 1.77
CA LYS A 30 11.69 4.39 0.58
C LYS A 30 12.27 3.74 -0.68
N GLN A 31 13.58 3.76 -0.85
CA GLN A 31 14.26 3.09 -1.98
C GLN A 31 14.05 1.57 -1.90
N GLU A 32 14.26 0.96 -0.73
CA GLU A 32 14.01 -0.46 -0.50
C GLU A 32 12.55 -0.84 -0.76
N GLN A 33 11.59 -0.02 -0.31
CA GLN A 33 10.17 -0.26 -0.56
C GLN A 33 9.83 -0.21 -2.05
N LEU A 34 10.41 0.73 -2.80
CA LEU A 34 10.23 0.82 -4.25
C LEU A 34 10.83 -0.40 -4.96
N GLU A 35 12.00 -0.86 -4.54
CA GLU A 35 12.62 -2.07 -5.10
C GLU A 35 11.82 -3.33 -4.79
N GLN A 36 11.31 -3.47 -3.56
CA GLN A 36 10.44 -4.57 -3.17
C GLN A 36 9.15 -4.57 -3.99
N GLN A 37 8.53 -3.41 -4.19
CA GLN A 37 7.33 -3.29 -5.03
C GLN A 37 7.62 -3.62 -6.49
N LYS A 38 8.78 -3.22 -7.03
CA LYS A 38 9.21 -3.60 -8.39
C LYS A 38 9.37 -5.12 -8.51
N LYS A 39 10.08 -5.75 -7.56
CA LYS A 39 10.23 -7.22 -7.52
C LYS A 39 8.89 -7.94 -7.46
N ILE A 40 7.96 -7.46 -6.64
CA ILE A 40 6.60 -8.04 -6.54
C ILE A 40 5.85 -7.88 -7.86
N LYS A 41 5.93 -6.71 -8.50
CA LYS A 41 5.29 -6.46 -9.81
C LYS A 41 5.88 -7.35 -10.89
N GLU A 42 7.20 -7.46 -10.98
CA GLU A 42 7.86 -8.35 -11.94
C GLU A 42 7.52 -9.83 -11.70
N LEU A 43 7.45 -10.26 -10.43
CA LEU A 43 7.01 -11.62 -10.10
C LEU A 43 5.54 -11.84 -10.45
N ALA A 44 4.69 -10.84 -10.23
CA ALA A 44 3.28 -10.88 -10.57
C ALA A 44 3.07 -10.87 -12.09
N GLU A 45 3.83 -10.10 -12.85
CA GLU A 45 3.84 -10.10 -14.31
C GLU A 45 4.34 -11.44 -14.84
N LYS A 46 5.50 -11.92 -14.35
CA LYS A 46 5.99 -13.27 -14.66
C LYS A 46 4.96 -14.34 -14.30
N ALA A 47 4.20 -14.20 -13.21
CA ALA A 47 3.15 -15.16 -12.83
C ALA A 47 1.90 -15.07 -13.73
N LYS A 48 1.50 -13.86 -14.13
CA LYS A 48 0.39 -13.61 -15.06
C LYS A 48 0.70 -14.12 -16.46
N ASP A 49 1.93 -13.90 -16.93
CA ASP A 49 2.44 -14.41 -18.21
C ASP A 49 2.60 -15.94 -18.18
N LYS A 50 2.91 -16.48 -16.99
CA LYS A 50 2.79 -17.90 -16.67
C LYS A 50 1.33 -18.36 -16.48
N LYS A 51 0.41 -17.84 -17.30
CA LYS A 51 -0.93 -18.40 -17.58
C LYS A 51 -0.92 -19.91 -17.90
N GLY A 52 0.26 -20.49 -18.16
CA GLY A 52 0.48 -21.92 -18.38
C GLY A 52 1.31 -22.69 -17.33
N LEU A 53 1.77 -22.13 -16.19
CA LEU A 53 2.53 -22.96 -15.23
C LEU A 53 1.66 -23.96 -14.47
N ILE A 54 0.37 -23.71 -14.41
CA ILE A 54 -0.64 -24.66 -13.94
C ILE A 54 -1.37 -25.22 -15.17
N GLY A 55 -0.61 -25.56 -16.22
CA GLY A 55 -1.08 -26.21 -17.45
C GLY A 55 -1.50 -27.66 -17.26
N GLY A 56 -1.65 -28.13 -16.03
CA GLY A 56 -2.33 -29.37 -15.69
C GLY A 56 -3.78 -29.05 -15.32
N GLY A 57 -4.58 -28.62 -16.30
CA GLY A 57 -6.02 -28.57 -16.11
C GLY A 57 -6.48 -29.92 -15.54
N ILE A 58 -7.31 -29.88 -14.49
CA ILE A 58 -8.03 -31.05 -14.00
C ILE A 58 -8.72 -31.63 -15.24
N LYS A 59 -8.08 -32.63 -15.87
CA LYS A 59 -8.72 -33.50 -16.84
C LYS A 59 -9.87 -34.05 -16.04
N LYS A 60 -11.08 -33.67 -16.43
CA LYS A 60 -12.35 -34.25 -15.98
C LYS A 60 -12.09 -35.75 -15.83
N SER A 61 -11.77 -36.19 -14.61
CA SER A 61 -11.56 -37.59 -14.35
C SER A 61 -12.98 -38.12 -14.32
N GLY A 62 -13.46 -38.50 -15.50
CA GLY A 62 -14.69 -39.23 -15.66
C GLY A 62 -14.60 -40.43 -14.72
N LYS A 63 -15.36 -40.37 -13.63
CA LYS A 63 -15.57 -41.50 -12.75
C LYS A 63 -17.00 -41.41 -12.23
N LYS A 64 -17.85 -42.19 -12.90
CA LYS A 64 -19.25 -42.51 -12.62
C LYS A 64 -20.26 -41.42 -12.93
#